data_AF-A0AAU4JPC5-F1
#
_entry.id   AF-A0AAU4JPC5-F1
#
_cell.length_a   1.000
_cell.length_b   1.000
_cell.length_c   1.000
_cell.angle_alpha   90.00
_cell.angle_beta   90.00
_cell.angle_gamma   90.00
#
_symmetry.space_group_name_H-M   'P 1'
#
loop_
_entity.id
_entity.type
_entity.pdbx_description
1 polymer ?
#
loop_
_entity_poly.entity_id
_entity_poly.type
_entity_poly.pdbx_seq_one_letter_code
_entity_poly.pdbx_strand_id
1 'polypeptide(L)'
;MTWSAVLLVTAVVWAVSVIRSVRLRALVYSLPLPMTLALVTTEYRVDGAQVLGVLGLNLFFVTVAVTHQRWRWPILLADVAGIAVYVALSAGLLAVDIPFEVALAVTLVLWLAAILWLRGRARRRAGPRGVPAEEAVAVAETRPDGLPALLKLVVIFVGAVLTQLLGAVLRGMVVTFPYSGVLVAVEARRQLAEFSRHFARNSLALVGFLTAYHYLQDVSSAAALGAGWAAFAVVAAVLHLPLRPRQVAHARAASRAPRALRPATEPQTPTGLP
;
A
#
# COMPACT_ATOMS: atom_id res chain seq x y z
N MET A 1 24.16 11.90 -8.41
CA MET A 1 23.03 12.75 -7.98
C MET A 1 23.58 14.00 -7.31
N THR A 2 22.97 15.16 -7.56
CA THR A 2 23.33 16.45 -6.95
C THR A 2 22.65 16.61 -5.58
N TRP A 3 23.23 17.42 -4.69
CA TRP A 3 22.64 17.76 -3.38
C TRP A 3 21.20 18.28 -3.47
N SER A 4 20.84 18.93 -4.59
CA SER A 4 19.48 19.39 -4.89
C SER A 4 18.46 18.23 -4.97
N ALA A 5 18.83 17.09 -5.54
CA ALA A 5 17.94 15.93 -5.62
C ALA A 5 17.70 15.30 -4.24
N VAL A 6 18.75 15.24 -3.39
CA VAL A 6 18.66 14.76 -2.01
C VAL A 6 17.72 15.64 -1.17
N LEU A 7 17.87 16.96 -1.27
CA LEU A 7 17.00 17.92 -0.57
C LEU A 7 15.55 17.84 -1.06
N LEU A 8 15.33 17.66 -2.36
CA LEU A 8 14.00 17.56 -2.93
C LEU A 8 13.29 16.26 -2.54
N VAL A 9 13.98 15.11 -2.58
CA VAL A 9 13.46 13.83 -2.05
C VAL A 9 13.12 13.99 -0.56
N THR A 10 14.01 14.60 0.22
CA THR A 10 13.81 14.86 1.65
C THR A 10 12.56 15.71 1.89
N ALA A 11 12.36 16.79 1.12
CA ALA A 11 11.21 17.67 1.23
C ALA A 11 9.89 16.95 0.86
N VAL A 12 9.89 16.16 -0.21
CA VAL A 12 8.70 15.38 -0.62
C VAL A 12 8.35 14.36 0.46
N VAL A 13 9.32 13.57 0.93
CA VAL A 13 9.11 12.57 1.99
C VAL A 13 8.64 13.24 3.29
N TRP A 14 9.20 14.40 3.62
CA TRP A 14 8.77 15.18 4.77
C TRP A 14 7.31 15.64 4.63
N ALA A 15 6.90 16.16 3.49
CA ALA A 15 5.51 16.55 3.22
C ALA A 15 4.54 15.36 3.40
N VAL A 16 4.92 14.16 2.92
CA VAL A 16 4.14 12.93 3.12
C VAL A 16 4.04 12.54 4.60
N SER A 17 5.10 12.77 5.39
CA SER A 17 5.16 12.44 6.82
C SER A 17 4.23 13.28 7.71
N VAL A 18 3.68 14.38 7.19
CA VAL A 18 2.73 15.25 7.90
C VAL A 18 1.30 14.67 7.90
N ILE A 19 1.01 13.70 7.03
CA ILE A 19 -0.33 13.15 6.85
C ILE A 19 -0.69 12.18 7.98
N ARG A 20 -1.75 12.51 8.74
CA ARG A 20 -2.17 11.75 9.94
C ARG A 20 -2.94 10.45 9.66
N SER A 21 -3.79 10.39 8.63
CA SER A 21 -4.59 9.20 8.32
C SER A 21 -3.75 8.10 7.65
N VAL A 22 -3.89 6.86 8.11
CA VAL A 22 -3.14 5.70 7.58
C VAL A 22 -3.55 5.34 6.16
N ARG A 23 -4.84 5.48 5.83
CA ARG A 23 -5.36 5.24 4.47
C ARG A 23 -4.84 6.28 3.49
N LEU A 24 -4.89 7.57 3.86
CA LEU A 24 -4.32 8.66 3.06
C LEU A 24 -2.80 8.52 2.96
N ARG A 25 -2.13 8.13 4.04
CA ARG A 25 -0.68 7.91 4.03
C ARG A 25 -0.30 6.77 3.10
N ALA A 26 -1.01 5.64 3.11
CA ALA A 26 -0.78 4.56 2.17
C ALA A 26 -1.03 5.00 0.73
N LEU A 27 -2.09 5.78 0.46
CA LEU A 27 -2.36 6.33 -0.87
C LEU A 27 -1.26 7.29 -1.34
N VAL A 28 -0.88 8.24 -0.49
CA VAL A 28 0.17 9.24 -0.81
C VAL A 28 1.53 8.58 -0.93
N TYR A 29 1.82 7.56 -0.13
CA TYR A 29 3.00 6.73 -0.27
C TYR A 29 3.02 5.93 -1.57
N SER A 30 1.84 5.59 -2.08
CA SER A 30 1.69 4.95 -3.38
C SER A 30 1.80 5.93 -4.54
N LEU A 31 1.86 7.25 -4.29
CA LEU A 31 2.04 8.20 -5.39
C LEU A 31 3.43 8.00 -5.99
N PRO A 32 3.56 8.01 -7.32
CA PRO A 32 4.84 7.86 -8.00
C PRO A 32 5.69 9.14 -7.90
N LEU A 33 5.55 9.97 -6.85
CA LEU A 33 6.31 11.21 -6.69
C LEU A 33 7.83 10.95 -6.57
N PRO A 34 8.32 10.04 -5.70
CA PRO A 34 9.75 9.74 -5.66
C PRO A 34 10.25 9.11 -6.97
N MET A 35 9.44 8.26 -7.60
CA MET A 35 9.77 7.65 -8.89
C MET A 35 9.85 8.69 -10.01
N THR A 36 8.87 9.58 -10.10
CA THR A 36 8.83 10.69 -11.07
C THR A 36 10.06 11.55 -10.91
N LEU A 37 10.40 11.92 -9.66
CA LEU A 37 11.56 12.73 -9.39
C LEU A 37 12.86 12.02 -9.80
N ALA A 38 12.99 10.73 -9.47
CA ALA A 38 14.15 9.96 -9.87
C ALA A 38 14.24 9.83 -11.40
N LEU A 39 13.16 9.54 -12.11
CA LEU A 39 13.14 9.44 -13.58
C LEU A 39 13.39 10.77 -14.29
N VAL A 40 13.06 11.91 -13.66
CA VAL A 40 13.38 13.25 -14.20
C VAL A 40 14.83 13.62 -13.92
N THR A 41 15.37 13.21 -12.77
CA THR A 41 16.73 13.59 -12.33
C THR A 41 17.82 12.58 -12.72
N THR A 42 17.43 11.39 -13.16
CA THR A 42 18.31 10.33 -13.60
C THR A 42 17.91 9.90 -15.00
N GLU A 43 18.87 9.73 -15.90
CA GLU A 43 18.64 9.24 -17.27
C GLU A 43 18.41 7.72 -17.31
N TYR A 44 17.93 7.13 -16.20
CA TYR A 44 17.70 5.70 -16.12
C TYR A 44 16.42 5.33 -16.85
N ARG A 45 16.55 4.41 -17.80
CA ARG A 45 15.41 3.79 -18.49
C ARG A 45 14.67 2.86 -17.55
N VAL A 46 13.35 2.80 -17.70
CA VAL A 46 12.50 1.85 -16.98
C VAL A 46 12.55 0.50 -17.70
N ASP A 47 12.87 -0.54 -16.95
CA ASP A 47 13.06 -1.94 -17.34
C ASP A 47 12.20 -2.84 -16.43
N GLY A 48 12.12 -4.13 -16.72
CA GLY A 48 11.50 -5.14 -15.85
C GLY A 48 12.04 -5.14 -14.41
N ALA A 49 13.30 -4.78 -14.19
CA ALA A 49 13.89 -4.64 -12.85
C ALA A 49 13.11 -3.67 -11.96
N GLN A 50 12.72 -2.50 -12.48
CA GLN A 50 11.96 -1.49 -11.72
C GLN A 50 10.53 -1.98 -11.41
N VAL A 51 9.91 -2.76 -12.31
CA VAL A 51 8.60 -3.38 -12.04
C VAL A 51 8.72 -4.39 -10.90
N LEU A 52 9.75 -5.23 -10.92
CA LEU A 52 10.06 -6.16 -9.82
C LEU A 52 10.48 -5.43 -8.53
N GLY A 53 11.04 -4.22 -8.65
CA GLY A 53 11.31 -3.33 -7.52
C GLY A 53 10.05 -2.97 -6.73
N VAL A 54 8.89 -2.87 -7.40
CA VAL A 54 7.60 -2.69 -6.72
C VAL A 54 7.23 -3.92 -5.88
N LEU A 55 7.52 -5.14 -6.33
CA LEU A 55 7.39 -6.33 -5.49
C LEU A 55 8.37 -6.29 -4.31
N GLY A 56 9.60 -5.83 -4.55
CA GLY A 56 10.61 -5.60 -3.52
C GLY A 56 10.10 -4.68 -2.41
N LEU A 57 9.38 -3.61 -2.74
CA LEU A 57 8.74 -2.72 -1.76
C LEU A 57 7.70 -3.43 -0.90
N ASN A 58 6.88 -4.29 -1.51
CA ASN A 58 5.91 -5.09 -0.77
C ASN A 58 6.62 -6.10 0.15
N LEU A 59 7.68 -6.73 -0.36
CA LEU A 59 8.50 -7.66 0.41
C LEU A 59 9.20 -6.98 1.58
N PHE A 60 9.66 -5.73 1.41
CA PHE A 60 10.19 -4.90 2.49
C PHE A 60 9.17 -4.80 3.64
N PHE A 61 7.96 -4.30 3.37
CA PHE A 61 6.95 -4.14 4.42
C PHE A 61 6.50 -5.46 5.04
N VAL A 62 6.39 -6.53 4.26
CA VAL A 62 6.09 -7.87 4.78
C VAL A 62 7.21 -8.36 5.70
N THR A 63 8.47 -8.17 5.31
CA THR A 63 9.64 -8.55 6.10
C THR A 63 9.63 -7.82 7.43
N VAL A 64 9.46 -6.48 7.41
CA VAL A 64 9.39 -5.66 8.63
C VAL A 64 8.20 -6.08 9.49
N ALA A 65 7.03 -6.32 8.91
CA ALA A 65 5.85 -6.76 9.65
C ALA A 65 6.08 -8.13 10.32
N VAL A 66 6.71 -9.08 9.64
CA VAL A 66 7.00 -10.41 10.19
C VAL A 66 8.07 -10.32 11.29
N THR A 67 9.20 -9.68 11.03
CA THR A 67 10.29 -9.58 12.02
C THR A 67 9.85 -8.79 13.26
N HIS A 68 9.14 -7.67 13.08
CA HIS A 68 8.68 -6.85 14.20
C HIS A 68 7.51 -7.50 14.96
N GLN A 69 6.47 -8.01 14.27
CA GLN A 69 5.26 -8.48 14.95
C GLN A 69 5.33 -9.96 15.35
N ARG A 70 5.96 -10.82 14.55
CA ARG A 70 6.07 -12.25 14.83
C ARG A 70 7.31 -12.59 15.65
N TRP A 71 8.46 -12.00 15.32
CA TRP A 71 9.72 -12.25 16.03
C TRP A 71 10.03 -11.21 17.12
N ARG A 72 9.20 -10.18 17.25
CA ARG A 72 9.30 -9.13 18.29
C ARG A 72 10.64 -8.39 18.27
N TRP A 73 11.28 -8.30 17.11
CA TRP A 73 12.50 -7.53 16.95
C TRP A 73 12.22 -6.03 17.18
N PRO A 74 13.18 -5.24 17.70
CA PRO A 74 13.02 -3.80 17.74
C PRO A 74 12.85 -3.25 16.31
N ILE A 75 11.99 -2.25 16.14
CA ILE A 75 11.55 -1.79 14.81
C ILE A 75 12.72 -1.39 13.90
N LEU A 76 13.76 -0.78 14.47
CA LEU A 76 14.97 -0.41 13.71
C LEU A 76 15.70 -1.63 13.14
N LEU A 77 15.76 -2.73 13.89
CA LEU A 77 16.41 -3.96 13.44
C LEU A 77 15.53 -4.71 12.43
N ALA A 78 14.20 -4.63 12.59
CA ALA A 78 13.25 -5.08 11.59
C ALA A 78 13.38 -4.30 10.27
N ASP A 79 13.56 -2.98 10.32
CA ASP A 79 13.80 -2.12 9.15
C ASP A 79 15.12 -2.45 8.47
N VAL A 80 16.21 -2.62 9.23
CA VAL A 80 17.51 -3.05 8.69
C VAL A 80 17.38 -4.39 7.96
N ALA A 81 16.64 -5.35 8.51
CA ALA A 81 16.38 -6.62 7.85
C ALA A 81 15.58 -6.44 6.55
N GLY A 82 14.55 -5.58 6.55
CA GLY A 82 13.80 -5.22 5.35
C GLY A 82 14.69 -4.60 4.27
N ILE A 83 15.54 -3.63 4.65
CA ILE A 83 16.49 -2.99 3.74
C ILE A 83 17.45 -4.03 3.16
N ALA A 84 18.02 -4.90 4.01
CA ALA A 84 18.94 -5.94 3.57
C ALA A 84 18.30 -6.89 2.55
N VAL A 85 17.05 -7.31 2.79
CA VAL A 85 16.28 -8.14 1.84
C VAL A 85 16.05 -7.40 0.53
N TYR A 86 15.65 -6.12 0.58
CA TYR A 86 15.43 -5.31 -0.63
C TYR A 86 16.72 -5.13 -1.44
N VAL A 87 17.84 -4.84 -0.77
CA VAL A 87 19.15 -4.65 -1.41
C VAL A 87 19.65 -5.95 -2.02
N ALA A 88 19.54 -7.07 -1.32
CA ALA A 88 19.93 -8.38 -1.84
C ALA A 88 19.09 -8.77 -3.07
N LEU A 89 17.77 -8.56 -3.02
CA LEU A 89 16.89 -8.77 -4.16
C LEU A 89 17.28 -7.86 -5.34
N SER A 90 17.49 -6.57 -5.08
CA SER A 90 17.87 -5.60 -6.11
C SER A 90 19.20 -5.94 -6.76
N ALA A 91 20.20 -6.35 -5.98
CA ALA A 91 21.49 -6.79 -6.50
C ALA A 91 21.36 -8.05 -7.39
N GLY A 92 20.52 -9.02 -6.98
CA GLY A 92 20.22 -10.19 -7.79
C GLY A 92 19.48 -9.87 -9.09
N LEU A 93 18.49 -8.96 -9.03
CA LEU A 93 17.74 -8.51 -10.21
C LEU A 93 18.63 -7.75 -11.19
N LEU A 94 19.55 -6.91 -10.69
CA LEU A 94 20.50 -6.18 -11.54
C LEU A 94 21.57 -7.08 -12.19
N ALA A 95 21.74 -8.31 -11.71
CA ALA A 95 22.67 -9.28 -12.27
C ALA A 95 22.06 -10.09 -13.43
N VAL A 96 20.75 -9.98 -13.67
CA VAL A 96 20.03 -10.75 -14.70
C VAL A 96 19.25 -9.78 -15.59
N ASP A 97 19.41 -9.92 -16.90
CA ASP A 97 18.58 -9.19 -17.86
C ASP A 97 17.21 -9.86 -17.93
N ILE A 98 16.19 -9.21 -17.36
CA ILE A 98 14.83 -9.74 -17.29
C ILE A 98 13.97 -8.91 -18.24
N PRO A 99 13.45 -9.50 -19.33
CA PRO A 99 12.57 -8.79 -20.24
C PRO A 99 11.37 -8.19 -19.50
N PHE A 100 11.04 -6.95 -19.84
CA PHE A 100 9.97 -6.18 -19.19
C PHE A 100 8.65 -6.95 -19.10
N GLU A 101 8.25 -7.62 -20.19
CA GLU A 101 7.01 -8.39 -20.26
C GLU A 101 6.98 -9.57 -19.28
N VAL A 102 8.12 -10.25 -19.09
CA VAL A 102 8.25 -11.35 -18.15
C VAL A 102 8.14 -10.83 -16.73
N ALA A 103 8.85 -9.73 -16.42
CA ALA A 103 8.77 -9.06 -15.12
C ALA A 103 7.35 -8.59 -14.79
N LEU A 104 6.64 -8.01 -15.78
CA LEU A 104 5.26 -7.57 -15.64
C LEU A 104 4.32 -8.76 -15.38
N ALA A 105 4.41 -9.82 -16.18
CA ALA A 105 3.59 -11.02 -16.01
C ALA A 105 3.79 -11.65 -14.62
N VAL A 106 5.04 -11.83 -14.19
CA VAL A 106 5.39 -12.34 -12.86
C VAL A 106 4.81 -11.44 -11.77
N THR A 107 4.94 -10.13 -11.91
CA THR A 107 4.41 -9.15 -10.94
C THR A 107 2.90 -9.24 -10.82
N LEU A 108 2.18 -9.31 -11.94
CA LEU A 108 0.71 -9.41 -11.95
C LEU A 108 0.23 -10.74 -11.35
N VAL A 109 0.90 -11.86 -11.66
CA VAL A 109 0.57 -13.18 -11.12
C VAL A 109 0.78 -13.20 -9.60
N LEU A 110 1.92 -12.71 -9.12
CA LEU A 110 2.23 -12.66 -7.69
C LEU A 110 1.29 -11.71 -6.94
N TRP A 111 0.96 -10.57 -7.54
CA TRP A 111 -0.02 -9.62 -6.98
C TRP A 111 -1.41 -10.25 -6.86
N LEU A 112 -1.88 -10.92 -7.91
CA LEU A 112 -3.17 -11.60 -7.91
C LEU A 112 -3.21 -12.70 -6.85
N ALA A 113 -2.16 -13.53 -6.79
CA ALA A 113 -2.01 -14.58 -5.78
C ALA A 113 -2.04 -13.99 -4.35
N ALA A 114 -1.31 -12.90 -4.11
CA ALA A 114 -1.29 -12.21 -2.82
C ALA A 114 -2.70 -11.71 -2.43
N ILE A 115 -3.43 -11.09 -3.35
CA ILE A 115 -4.80 -10.62 -3.07
C ILE A 115 -5.77 -11.76 -2.81
N LEU A 116 -5.71 -12.83 -3.60
CA LEU A 116 -6.55 -14.01 -3.40
C LEU A 116 -6.27 -14.65 -2.04
N TRP A 117 -4.99 -14.75 -1.65
CA TRP A 117 -4.60 -15.26 -0.35
C TRP A 117 -5.09 -14.38 0.80
N LEU A 118 -4.93 -13.07 0.69
CA LEU A 118 -5.42 -12.10 1.68
C LEU A 118 -6.94 -12.14 1.83
N ARG A 119 -7.68 -12.25 0.71
CA ARG A 119 -9.14 -12.42 0.69
C ARG A 119 -9.57 -13.73 1.35
N GLY A 120 -8.90 -14.83 1.06
CA GLY A 120 -9.15 -16.13 1.68
C GLY A 120 -8.97 -16.09 3.20
N ARG A 121 -7.91 -15.43 3.67
CA ARG A 121 -7.64 -15.29 5.11
C ARG A 121 -8.65 -14.40 5.83
N ALA A 122 -9.11 -13.33 5.18
CA ALA A 122 -10.16 -12.47 5.73
C ALA A 122 -11.48 -13.21 5.92
N ARG A 123 -11.90 -14.02 4.92
CA ARG A 123 -13.11 -14.85 5.00
C ARG A 123 -13.04 -15.89 6.12
N ARG A 124 -11.87 -16.52 6.34
CA ARG A 124 -11.67 -17.49 7.42
C ARG A 124 -11.67 -16.88 8.82
N ARG A 125 -11.38 -15.58 8.95
CA ARG A 125 -11.41 -14.85 10.24
C ARG A 125 -12.76 -14.23 10.57
N ALA A 126 -13.64 -14.06 9.59
CA ALA A 126 -14.98 -13.52 9.75
C ALA A 126 -15.97 -14.56 10.30
N GLY A 127 -15.65 -15.17 11.44
CA GLY A 127 -16.59 -15.99 12.21
C GLY A 127 -17.75 -15.15 12.80
N PRO A 128 -18.81 -15.79 13.34
CA PRO A 128 -20.15 -15.20 13.54
C PRO A 128 -20.27 -14.07 14.60
N ARG A 129 -19.17 -13.54 15.13
CA ARG A 129 -19.17 -12.42 16.12
C ARG A 129 -18.12 -11.35 15.79
N GLY A 130 -17.99 -10.97 14.53
CA GLY A 130 -17.07 -9.91 14.11
C GLY A 130 -17.71 -8.53 14.24
N VAL A 131 -17.34 -7.77 15.28
CA VAL A 131 -17.47 -6.31 15.29
C VAL A 131 -16.89 -5.78 13.95
N PRO A 132 -17.57 -4.86 13.25
CA PRO A 132 -17.07 -4.35 11.98
C PRO A 132 -15.64 -3.83 12.16
N ALA A 133 -14.70 -4.36 11.38
CA ALA A 133 -13.31 -3.89 11.42
C ALA A 133 -13.19 -2.37 11.16
N GLU A 134 -14.22 -1.73 10.59
CA GLU A 134 -14.31 -0.28 10.41
C GLU A 134 -14.53 0.53 11.71
N GLU A 135 -15.19 -0.02 12.73
CA GLU A 135 -15.43 0.69 14.00
C GLU A 135 -14.20 0.66 14.93
N ALA A 136 -13.44 -0.44 14.92
CA ALA A 136 -12.16 -0.52 15.62
C ALA A 136 -11.07 0.37 14.98
N VAL A 137 -11.24 0.72 13.70
CA VAL A 137 -10.34 1.61 12.92
C VAL A 137 -10.46 3.07 13.38
N ALA A 138 -11.66 3.56 13.66
CA ALA A 138 -11.88 4.94 14.11
C ALA A 138 -11.27 5.22 15.50
N VAL A 139 -11.23 4.22 16.38
CA VAL A 139 -10.71 4.36 17.76
C VAL A 139 -9.18 4.23 17.81
N ALA A 140 -8.55 3.51 16.86
CA ALA A 140 -7.09 3.37 16.79
C ALA A 140 -6.39 4.51 16.03
N GLU A 141 -7.11 5.26 15.19
CA GLU A 141 -6.59 6.41 14.42
C GLU A 141 -6.33 7.68 15.27
N THR A 142 -6.79 7.73 16.52
CA THR A 142 -6.77 8.95 17.35
C THR A 142 -5.57 9.11 18.27
N ARG A 143 -4.65 8.14 18.38
CA ARG A 143 -3.50 8.25 19.30
C ARG A 143 -2.24 8.80 18.60
N PRO A 144 -1.73 9.98 18.98
CA PRO A 144 -0.60 10.61 18.32
C PRO A 144 0.74 10.04 18.84
N ASP A 145 1.08 8.82 18.45
CA ASP A 145 2.40 8.21 18.77
C ASP A 145 3.36 8.34 17.57
N GLY A 146 3.52 9.56 17.04
CA GLY A 146 4.49 9.87 16.00
C GLY A 146 5.88 10.21 16.57
N LEU A 147 6.94 9.84 15.85
CA LEU A 147 8.30 10.33 16.15
C LEU A 147 8.32 11.87 16.22
N PRO A 148 9.15 12.48 17.11
CA PRO A 148 9.39 13.92 17.10
C PRO A 148 9.79 14.39 15.70
N ALA A 149 9.30 15.55 15.26
CA ALA A 149 9.52 16.06 13.90
C ALA A 149 11.01 16.13 13.53
N LEU A 150 11.88 16.49 14.49
CA LEU A 150 13.33 16.51 14.30
C LEU A 150 13.90 15.12 14.03
N LEU A 151 13.44 14.10 14.76
CA LEU A 151 13.90 12.73 14.58
C LEU A 151 13.42 12.13 13.24
N LYS A 152 12.21 12.49 12.79
CA LYS A 152 11.75 12.19 11.43
C LYS A 152 12.67 12.79 10.38
N LEU A 153 13.03 14.05 10.54
CA LEU A 153 13.89 14.78 9.60
C LEU A 153 15.29 14.16 9.56
N VAL A 154 15.85 13.76 10.71
CA VAL A 154 17.11 13.01 10.80
C VAL A 154 17.01 11.67 10.08
N VAL A 155 15.94 10.89 10.30
CA VAL A 155 15.75 9.59 9.62
C VAL A 155 15.63 9.76 8.10
N ILE A 156 14.87 10.76 7.64
CA ILE A 156 14.73 11.06 6.21
C ILE A 156 16.08 11.49 5.63
N PHE A 157 16.80 12.38 6.31
CA PHE A 157 18.11 12.87 5.86
C PHE A 157 19.14 11.74 5.80
N VAL A 158 19.25 10.93 6.86
CA VAL A 158 20.14 9.76 6.90
C VAL A 158 19.76 8.76 5.81
N GLY A 159 18.47 8.51 5.61
CA GLY A 159 17.99 7.65 4.51
C GLY A 159 18.38 8.19 3.13
N ALA A 160 18.26 9.50 2.92
CA ALA A 160 18.63 10.14 1.65
C ALA A 160 20.15 10.07 1.40
N VAL A 161 20.98 10.31 2.43
CA VAL A 161 22.44 10.16 2.36
C VAL A 161 22.87 8.71 2.13
N LEU A 162 22.30 7.76 2.88
CA LEU A 162 22.56 6.33 2.68
C LEU A 162 22.22 5.91 1.26
N THR A 163 21.19 6.49 0.65
CA THR A 163 20.82 6.13 -0.71
C THR A 163 21.67 6.83 -1.76
N GLN A 164 22.25 7.99 -1.48
CA GLN A 164 23.31 8.52 -2.33
C GLN A 164 24.50 7.54 -2.36
N LEU A 165 24.86 6.98 -1.20
CA LEU A 165 25.94 5.99 -1.09
C LEU A 165 25.58 4.66 -1.76
N LEU A 166 24.35 4.17 -1.53
CA LEU A 166 23.84 2.94 -2.16
C LEU A 166 23.45 3.15 -3.62
N GLY A 167 23.31 4.38 -4.11
CA GLY A 167 22.87 4.68 -5.47
C GLY A 167 23.83 4.17 -6.54
N ALA A 168 25.12 4.09 -6.22
CA ALA A 168 26.11 3.44 -7.07
C ALA A 168 25.87 1.92 -7.20
N VAL A 169 25.34 1.28 -6.15
CA VAL A 169 25.05 -0.15 -6.09
C VAL A 169 23.68 -0.48 -6.69
N LEU A 170 22.68 0.37 -6.42
CA LEU A 170 21.28 0.13 -6.77
C LEU A 170 20.90 0.62 -8.18
N ARG A 171 21.71 1.47 -8.84
CA ARG A 171 21.46 1.97 -10.22
C ARG A 171 19.99 2.39 -10.42
N GLY A 172 19.27 1.79 -11.39
CA GLY A 172 17.86 2.06 -11.66
C GLY A 172 16.88 1.62 -10.56
N MET A 173 17.28 0.75 -9.61
CA MET A 173 16.45 0.30 -8.48
C MET A 173 16.32 1.33 -7.37
N VAL A 174 17.08 2.42 -7.44
CA VAL A 174 16.97 3.59 -6.58
C VAL A 174 15.54 4.17 -6.63
N VAL A 175 14.88 4.11 -7.80
CA VAL A 175 13.53 4.67 -7.97
C VAL A 175 12.46 3.95 -7.14
N THR A 176 12.69 2.67 -6.81
CA THR A 176 11.81 1.82 -6.00
C THR A 176 12.34 1.61 -4.59
N PHE A 177 13.42 2.28 -4.17
CA PHE A 177 13.98 2.08 -2.84
C PHE A 177 13.01 2.57 -1.74
N PRO A 178 12.82 1.84 -0.62
CA PRO A 178 11.83 2.18 0.41
C PRO A 178 12.25 3.34 1.33
N TYR A 179 12.59 4.52 0.78
CA TYR A 179 13.03 5.69 1.55
C TYR A 179 12.07 6.10 2.66
N SER A 180 10.86 6.43 2.24
CA SER A 180 9.74 6.75 3.09
C SER A 180 9.27 5.49 3.82
N GLY A 181 9.63 4.29 3.33
CA GLY A 181 9.15 3.01 3.84
C GLY A 181 9.66 2.73 5.23
N VAL A 182 10.92 3.07 5.50
CA VAL A 182 11.53 3.03 6.84
C VAL A 182 10.76 3.95 7.80
N LEU A 183 10.53 5.20 7.41
CA LEU A 183 9.80 6.16 8.26
C LEU A 183 8.36 5.70 8.50
N VAL A 184 7.68 5.23 7.46
CA VAL A 184 6.33 4.69 7.56
C VAL A 184 6.30 3.43 8.42
N ALA A 185 7.31 2.58 8.35
CA ALA A 185 7.38 1.39 9.20
C ALA A 185 7.50 1.74 10.69
N VAL A 186 8.32 2.75 11.03
CA VAL A 186 8.44 3.23 12.42
C VAL A 186 7.15 3.88 12.91
N GLU A 187 6.50 4.70 12.08
CA GLU A 187 5.26 5.38 12.43
C GLU A 187 4.06 4.44 12.49
N ALA A 188 3.93 3.53 11.52
CA ALA A 188 2.84 2.57 11.42
C ALA A 188 3.18 1.24 12.12
N ARG A 189 4.20 1.17 12.98
CA ARG A 189 4.70 -0.09 13.60
C ARG A 189 3.60 -0.98 14.19
N ARG A 190 2.58 -0.37 14.82
CA ARG A 190 1.43 -1.09 15.40
C ARG A 190 0.41 -1.57 14.36
N GLN A 191 0.36 -0.93 13.19
CA GLN A 191 -0.58 -1.19 12.11
C GLN A 191 0.10 -1.71 10.82
N LEU A 192 1.36 -2.15 10.90
CA LEU A 192 2.18 -2.60 9.76
C LEU A 192 1.47 -3.63 8.88
N ALA A 193 0.79 -4.61 9.46
CA ALA A 193 0.05 -5.63 8.71
C ALA A 193 -1.16 -5.08 7.95
N GLU A 194 -1.79 -4.01 8.44
CA GLU A 194 -2.87 -3.32 7.74
C GLU A 194 -2.33 -2.38 6.67
N PHE A 195 -1.28 -1.62 6.99
CA PHE A 195 -0.57 -0.78 6.03
C PHE A 195 -0.07 -1.61 4.84
N SER A 196 0.60 -2.74 5.10
CA SER A 196 1.13 -3.65 4.05
C SER A 196 0.03 -4.16 3.13
N ARG A 197 -1.17 -4.42 3.65
CA ARG A 197 -2.32 -4.87 2.84
C ARG A 197 -2.84 -3.77 1.93
N HIS A 198 -2.96 -2.54 2.45
CA HIS A 198 -3.39 -1.40 1.66
C HIS A 198 -2.34 -1.02 0.61
N PHE A 199 -1.07 -0.99 1.00
CA PHE A 199 0.04 -0.73 0.09
C PHE A 199 0.13 -1.80 -1.00
N ALA A 200 0.01 -3.09 -0.68
CA ALA A 200 0.01 -4.15 -1.69
C ALA A 200 -1.15 -4.06 -2.68
N ARG A 201 -2.31 -3.58 -2.27
CA ARG A 201 -3.40 -3.30 -3.20
C ARG A 201 -3.07 -2.11 -4.09
N ASN A 202 -2.61 -1.02 -3.50
CA ASN A 202 -2.36 0.24 -4.20
C ASN A 202 -1.10 0.21 -5.08
N SER A 203 -0.15 -0.68 -4.81
CA SER A 203 1.09 -0.83 -5.57
C SER A 203 0.85 -1.27 -7.02
N LEU A 204 -0.32 -1.84 -7.34
CA LEU A 204 -0.71 -2.08 -8.74
C LEU A 204 -0.79 -0.77 -9.54
N ALA A 205 -1.18 0.34 -8.91
CA ALA A 205 -1.17 1.64 -9.59
C ALA A 205 0.26 2.09 -9.95
N LEU A 206 1.24 1.77 -9.10
CA LEU A 206 2.67 1.99 -9.41
C LEU A 206 3.15 1.10 -10.56
N VAL A 207 2.69 -0.16 -10.62
CA VAL A 207 2.96 -1.03 -11.77
C VAL A 207 2.36 -0.44 -13.05
N GLY A 208 1.12 0.08 -12.98
CA GLY A 208 0.48 0.78 -14.10
C GLY A 208 1.28 2.01 -14.55
N PHE A 209 1.78 2.80 -13.61
CA PHE A 209 2.67 3.94 -13.89
C PHE A 209 3.92 3.50 -14.68
N LEU A 210 4.66 2.52 -14.16
CA LEU A 210 5.92 2.05 -14.77
C LEU A 210 5.68 1.41 -16.14
N THR A 211 4.56 0.72 -16.30
CA THR A 211 4.17 0.10 -17.58
C THR A 211 3.92 1.14 -18.65
N ALA A 212 3.08 2.14 -18.37
CA ALA A 212 2.82 3.21 -19.33
C ALA A 212 4.07 4.05 -19.62
N TYR A 213 4.92 4.28 -18.60
CA TYR A 213 6.20 4.96 -18.79
C TYR A 213 7.12 4.14 -19.72
N HIS A 214 7.28 2.83 -19.48
CA HIS A 214 8.16 1.96 -20.25
C HIS A 214 7.86 1.99 -21.76
N TYR A 215 6.59 1.93 -22.15
CA TYR A 215 6.23 1.93 -23.58
C TYR A 215 6.32 3.30 -24.26
N LEU A 216 6.31 4.40 -23.50
CA LEU A 216 6.35 5.76 -24.06
C LEU A 216 7.67 6.49 -23.82
N GLN A 217 8.62 5.88 -23.08
CA GLN A 217 9.91 6.49 -22.76
C GLN A 217 10.74 6.84 -24.01
N ASP A 218 10.54 6.13 -25.12
CA ASP A 218 11.26 6.35 -26.39
C ASP A 218 10.66 7.46 -27.26
N VAL A 219 9.43 7.92 -26.92
CA VAL A 219 8.78 9.04 -27.63
C VAL A 219 9.25 10.37 -27.05
N SER A 220 9.09 10.55 -25.74
CA SER A 220 9.65 11.65 -24.97
C SER A 220 9.45 11.42 -23.48
N SER A 221 10.35 11.93 -22.64
CA SER A 221 10.21 11.83 -21.19
C SER A 221 8.92 12.49 -20.67
N ALA A 222 8.48 13.58 -21.30
CA ALA A 222 7.25 14.27 -20.92
C ALA A 222 6.00 13.43 -21.23
N ALA A 223 5.93 12.82 -22.42
CA ALA A 223 4.83 11.93 -22.79
C ALA A 223 4.80 10.68 -21.90
N ALA A 224 5.95 10.09 -21.61
CA ALA A 224 6.08 8.93 -20.74
C ALA A 224 5.60 9.23 -19.30
N LEU A 225 5.97 10.39 -18.74
CA LEU A 225 5.48 10.83 -17.44
C LEU A 225 3.97 11.08 -17.45
N GLY A 226 3.46 11.78 -18.46
CA GLY A 226 2.03 12.07 -18.59
C GLY A 226 1.21 10.78 -18.65
N ALA A 227 1.64 9.82 -19.47
CA ALA A 227 0.98 8.52 -19.59
C ALA A 227 1.12 7.68 -18.32
N GLY A 228 2.29 7.68 -17.67
CA GLY A 228 2.50 7.05 -16.38
C GLY A 228 1.51 7.54 -15.33
N TRP A 229 1.38 8.86 -15.17
CA TRP A 229 0.44 9.46 -14.22
C TRP A 229 -1.02 9.19 -14.58
N ALA A 230 -1.37 9.21 -15.87
CA ALA A 230 -2.71 8.85 -16.31
C ALA A 230 -3.05 7.38 -15.98
N ALA A 231 -2.14 6.45 -16.28
CA ALA A 231 -2.30 5.03 -15.97
C ALA A 231 -2.40 4.79 -14.46
N PHE A 232 -1.56 5.47 -13.66
CA PHE A 232 -1.65 5.47 -12.20
C PHE A 232 -3.04 5.88 -11.74
N ALA A 233 -3.54 7.02 -12.22
CA ALA A 233 -4.83 7.56 -11.83
C ALA A 233 -5.99 6.63 -12.20
N VAL A 234 -5.96 6.03 -13.40
CA VAL A 234 -6.96 5.06 -13.85
C VAL A 234 -6.97 3.82 -12.96
N VAL A 235 -5.79 3.22 -12.72
CA VAL A 235 -5.69 2.01 -11.89
C VAL A 235 -6.09 2.32 -10.44
N ALA A 236 -5.62 3.43 -9.88
CA ALA A 236 -6.00 3.87 -8.54
C ALA A 236 -7.52 4.09 -8.44
N ALA A 237 -8.13 4.77 -9.42
CA ALA A 237 -9.57 4.96 -9.49
C ALA A 237 -10.31 3.62 -9.51
N VAL A 238 -9.95 2.70 -10.41
CA VAL A 238 -10.56 1.36 -10.51
C VAL A 238 -10.44 0.59 -9.19
N LEU A 239 -9.29 0.66 -8.52
CA LEU A 239 -9.07 0.01 -7.23
C LEU A 239 -9.89 0.62 -6.11
N HIS A 240 -10.18 1.91 -6.16
CA HIS A 240 -10.94 2.64 -5.13
C HIS A 240 -12.43 2.81 -5.44
N LEU A 241 -12.87 2.51 -6.67
CA LEU A 241 -14.28 2.52 -7.03
C LEU A 241 -15.04 1.54 -6.13
N PRO A 242 -16.10 2.00 -5.43
CA PRO A 242 -16.92 1.12 -4.61
C PRO A 242 -17.70 0.18 -5.54
N LEU A 243 -17.19 -1.03 -5.76
CA LEU A 243 -17.96 -2.13 -6.34
C LEU A 243 -19.06 -2.55 -5.34
N ARG A 244 -20.10 -1.71 -5.18
CA ARG A 244 -21.27 -1.97 -4.33
C ARG A 244 -22.54 -2.08 -5.17
N PRO A 245 -22.91 -3.29 -5.63
CA PRO A 245 -24.32 -3.61 -5.84
C PRO A 245 -24.95 -4.39 -4.66
N ARG A 246 -24.15 -4.99 -3.77
CA ARG A 246 -24.66 -5.98 -2.80
C ARG A 246 -25.18 -5.44 -1.46
N GLN A 247 -24.81 -4.23 -1.05
CA GLN A 247 -25.28 -3.70 0.24
C GLN A 247 -26.72 -3.16 0.20
N VAL A 248 -27.20 -2.71 -0.95
CA VAL A 248 -28.60 -2.27 -1.11
C VAL A 248 -29.57 -3.45 -0.97
N ALA A 249 -29.15 -4.66 -1.37
CA ALA A 249 -29.97 -5.87 -1.22
C ALA A 249 -30.15 -6.30 0.24
N HIS A 250 -29.11 -6.16 1.08
CA HIS A 250 -29.21 -6.45 2.52
C HIS A 250 -29.95 -5.36 3.29
N ALA A 251 -29.79 -4.08 2.92
CA ALA A 251 -30.58 -3.00 3.49
C ALA A 251 -32.08 -3.19 3.18
N ARG A 252 -32.46 -3.52 1.94
CA ARG A 252 -33.85 -3.84 1.57
C ARG A 252 -34.39 -5.11 2.24
N ALA A 253 -33.55 -6.11 2.48
CA ALA A 253 -33.95 -7.33 3.18
C ALA A 253 -34.20 -7.08 4.68
N ALA A 254 -33.39 -6.21 5.31
CA ALA A 254 -33.57 -5.81 6.72
C ALA A 254 -34.74 -4.81 6.91
N SER A 255 -35.06 -4.00 5.89
CA SER A 255 -36.23 -3.10 5.91
C SER A 255 -37.56 -3.78 5.62
N ARG A 256 -37.59 -5.06 5.23
CA ARG A 256 -38.83 -5.85 5.21
C ARG A 256 -39.17 -6.22 6.66
N ALA A 257 -40.02 -5.41 7.27
CA ALA A 257 -40.58 -5.66 8.59
C ALA A 257 -41.14 -7.09 8.70
N PRO A 258 -41.04 -7.73 9.89
CA PRO A 258 -41.70 -9.01 10.12
C PRO A 258 -43.19 -8.85 9.86
N ARG A 259 -43.73 -9.68 8.97
CA ARG A 259 -45.17 -9.73 8.67
C ARG A 259 -45.89 -9.99 9.99
N ALA A 260 -46.66 -9.00 10.47
CA ALA A 260 -47.39 -9.10 11.72
C ALA A 260 -48.25 -10.38 11.72
N LEU A 261 -48.03 -11.23 12.73
CA LEU A 261 -48.88 -12.37 13.01
C LEU A 261 -50.29 -11.87 13.24
N ARG A 262 -51.22 -12.36 12.41
CA ARG A 262 -52.66 -12.13 12.52
C ARG A 262 -53.09 -12.51 13.95
N PRO A 263 -53.74 -11.62 14.72
CA PRO A 263 -54.24 -12.00 16.04
C PRO A 263 -55.31 -13.09 15.87
N ALA A 264 -55.16 -14.14 16.66
CA ALA A 264 -56.14 -15.22 16.78
C ALA A 264 -57.45 -14.64 17.31
N THR A 265 -58.53 -15.08 16.68
CA THR A 265 -59.93 -14.78 16.94
C THR A 265 -60.26 -14.86 18.44
N GLU A 266 -60.98 -13.85 18.95
CA GLU A 266 -61.50 -13.77 20.32
C GLU A 266 -62.29 -15.02 20.75
N PRO A 267 -62.18 -15.46 22.02
CA PRO A 267 -63.07 -16.46 22.59
C PRO A 267 -64.42 -15.82 22.97
N GLN A 268 -65.52 -16.47 22.54
CA GLN A 268 -66.89 -16.11 22.90
C GLN A 268 -67.15 -16.35 24.39
N THR A 269 -67.57 -15.30 25.10
CA THR A 269 -68.04 -15.38 26.50
C THR A 269 -69.51 -15.80 26.52
N PRO A 270 -69.92 -16.88 27.23
CA PRO A 270 -71.33 -17.19 27.43
C PRO A 270 -71.91 -16.24 28.47
N THR A 271 -73.00 -15.56 28.10
CA THR A 271 -73.85 -14.79 29.01
C THR A 271 -74.89 -15.73 29.63
N GLY A 272 -75.07 -15.63 30.95
CA GLY A 272 -76.30 -16.07 31.63
C GLY A 272 -76.14 -17.11 32.73
N LEU A 273 -76.08 -16.63 33.98
CA LEU A 273 -76.55 -17.32 35.21
C LEU A 273 -78.10 -17.27 35.25
N PRO A 274 -78.79 -17.94 36.19
CA PRO A 274 -78.46 -19.08 37.05
C PRO A 274 -79.19 -20.39 36.67
#